data_AF-A0A2N2L7T4-F1
#
_entry.id   AF-A0A2N2L7T4-F1
#
_cell.length_a   1.000
_cell.length_b   1.000
_cell.length_c   1.000
_cell.angle_alpha   90.00
_cell.angle_beta   90.00
_cell.angle_gamma   90.00
#
_symmetry.space_group_name_H-M   'P 1'
#
loop_
_entity.id
_entity.type
_entity.pdbx_description
1 polymer ?
#
loop_
_entity_poly.entity_id
_entity_poly.type
_entity_poly.pdbx_seq_one_letter_code
_entity_poly.pdbx_strand_id
1 'polypeptide(L)'
;MNKEFVRPLLLIIVTIVIIGIIASIIPACDKGAVPIKKMHWFDSLSRLGKPQVKATELATRDTVRFDSDLSPLDQFRKELNGYQKRPKGSIRIAYYGDSIIEGDLITGMLRQSFQTNYGGSGIGFMPITSIVSGFRHTIKHSFSKNWEAVSFMTSGKPNLALGISGFVFIPRNYYVVEKSIEPTLDTLGVDTTAVATETKAQKSNKKYYVNTASWVKYQASDIPGGCAQFDRIRLFYSNAKDSSYVNCSLDGQTAQRYSLRSGTGVQELDLSGANPAKTVYLEFNPLDPVHVYGVSLDQNSGLFVDSFTIRGYSGMYFERIPQHILSGFQQALDYDLVILHYGENVSNPKIRDYGFYKRGMMKTIAHIRSAMPGVPLLLVSAHDRSLKIAGEYQTSPDIPSLINSQAETAREADCGFWNLFEVMGGLNSMVTYVKHSPPWASPDYTHFNRTGADHIGSLLYKVITDKQ
;
A
#
# COMPACT_ATOMS: atom_id res chain seq x y z
N MET A 1 13.66 -31.64 -31.72
CA MET A 1 13.06 -32.64 -30.80
C MET A 1 13.61 -34.01 -31.17
N ASN A 2 14.28 -34.69 -30.24
CA ASN A 2 15.08 -35.89 -30.53
C ASN A 2 14.17 -37.06 -30.99
N LYS A 3 14.41 -37.62 -32.19
CA LYS A 3 13.55 -38.66 -32.79
C LYS A 3 13.49 -39.95 -31.93
N GLU A 4 14.48 -40.14 -31.06
CA GLU A 4 14.57 -41.25 -30.11
C GLU A 4 13.52 -41.16 -28.97
N PHE A 5 12.97 -39.99 -28.69
CA PHE A 5 11.97 -39.80 -27.62
C PHE A 5 10.52 -39.85 -28.13
N VAL A 6 10.30 -39.57 -29.41
CA VAL A 6 8.96 -39.46 -30.01
C VAL A 6 8.32 -40.84 -30.25
N ARG A 7 9.13 -41.84 -30.64
CA ARG A 7 8.65 -43.22 -30.85
C ARG A 7 8.15 -43.90 -29.57
N PRO A 8 8.88 -43.90 -28.44
CA PRO A 8 8.36 -44.47 -27.20
C PRO A 8 7.13 -43.73 -26.67
N LEU A 9 7.05 -42.40 -26.84
CA LEU A 9 5.88 -41.61 -26.45
C LEU A 9 4.63 -41.95 -27.29
N LEU A 10 4.79 -42.11 -28.61
CA LEU A 10 3.71 -42.55 -29.50
C LEU A 10 3.24 -43.98 -29.17
N LEU A 11 4.17 -44.88 -28.85
CA LEU A 11 3.83 -46.23 -28.41
C LEU A 11 3.03 -46.22 -27.10
N ILE A 12 3.40 -45.38 -26.14
CA ILE A 12 2.65 -45.22 -24.89
C ILE A 12 1.24 -44.67 -25.17
N ILE A 13 1.10 -43.65 -25.99
CA ILE A 13 -0.21 -43.06 -26.34
C ILE A 13 -1.09 -44.08 -27.07
N VAL A 14 -0.55 -44.80 -28.05
CA VAL A 14 -1.29 -45.85 -28.77
C VAL A 14 -1.68 -46.99 -27.83
N THR A 15 -0.81 -47.38 -26.91
CA THR A 15 -1.10 -48.44 -25.92
C THR A 15 -2.23 -48.00 -24.97
N ILE A 16 -2.22 -46.76 -24.49
CA ILE A 16 -3.29 -46.21 -23.65
C ILE A 16 -4.63 -46.18 -24.40
N VAL A 17 -4.63 -45.80 -25.67
CA VAL A 17 -5.85 -45.78 -26.51
C VAL A 17 -6.38 -47.20 -26.73
N ILE A 18 -5.51 -48.17 -27.04
CA ILE A 18 -5.92 -49.57 -27.22
C ILE A 18 -6.48 -50.17 -25.92
N ILE A 19 -5.83 -49.93 -24.78
CA ILE A 19 -6.33 -50.36 -23.47
C ILE A 19 -7.71 -49.73 -23.18
N GLY A 20 -7.89 -48.44 -23.49
CA GLY A 20 -9.17 -47.75 -23.31
C GLY A 20 -10.29 -48.31 -24.20
N ILE A 21 -9.99 -48.69 -25.45
CA ILE A 21 -10.95 -49.31 -26.36
C ILE A 21 -11.31 -50.72 -25.87
N ILE A 22 -10.32 -51.55 -25.51
CA ILE A 22 -10.56 -52.90 -24.99
C ILE A 22 -11.39 -52.85 -23.70
N ALA A 23 -11.06 -51.95 -22.78
CA ALA A 23 -11.79 -51.76 -21.53
C ALA A 23 -13.25 -51.31 -21.75
N SER A 24 -13.55 -50.62 -22.86
CA SER A 24 -14.91 -50.18 -23.21
C SER A 24 -15.82 -51.29 -23.75
N ILE A 25 -15.23 -52.39 -24.23
CA ILE A 25 -15.93 -53.53 -24.84
C ILE A 25 -16.20 -54.64 -23.79
N ILE A 26 -15.47 -54.64 -22.67
CA ILE A 26 -15.67 -55.62 -21.58
C ILE A 26 -17.02 -55.36 -20.88
N PRO A 27 -17.96 -56.33 -20.86
CA PRO A 27 -19.23 -56.21 -20.14
C PRO A 27 -19.00 -56.16 -18.62
N ALA A 28 -19.81 -55.37 -17.91
CA ALA A 28 -19.80 -55.39 -16.44
C ALA A 28 -20.26 -56.77 -15.93
N CYS A 29 -19.52 -57.35 -14.98
CA CYS A 29 -19.84 -58.65 -14.40
C CYS A 29 -19.84 -58.54 -12.87
N ASP A 30 -21.02 -58.70 -12.27
CA ASP A 30 -21.24 -58.58 -10.82
C ASP A 30 -21.30 -59.94 -10.10
N LYS A 31 -20.99 -61.04 -10.78
CA LYS A 31 -20.96 -62.38 -10.16
C LYS A 31 -19.60 -63.05 -10.37
N GLY A 32 -18.71 -62.80 -9.42
CA GLY A 32 -17.37 -63.40 -9.31
C GLY A 32 -16.61 -62.80 -8.11
N ALA A 33 -15.51 -63.43 -7.68
CA ALA A 33 -14.76 -63.06 -6.47
C ALA A 33 -14.14 -61.64 -6.50
N VAL A 34 -14.12 -60.97 -7.67
CA VAL A 34 -13.73 -59.56 -7.81
C VAL A 34 -14.73 -58.87 -8.75
N PRO A 35 -15.54 -57.90 -8.28
CA PRO A 35 -16.49 -57.19 -9.13
C PRO A 35 -15.76 -56.20 -10.05
N ILE A 36 -16.01 -56.29 -11.37
CA ILE A 36 -15.42 -55.40 -12.37
C ILE A 36 -16.45 -54.33 -12.74
N LYS A 37 -16.23 -53.09 -12.24
CA LYS A 37 -17.04 -51.92 -12.62
C LYS A 37 -16.59 -51.33 -13.94
N LYS A 38 -17.55 -50.90 -14.77
CA LYS A 38 -17.29 -50.26 -16.06
C LYS A 38 -16.55 -48.93 -15.86
N MET A 39 -15.36 -48.79 -16.45
CA MET A 39 -14.57 -47.56 -16.36
C MET A 39 -14.90 -46.63 -17.53
N HIS A 40 -15.45 -45.45 -17.21
CA HIS A 40 -15.85 -44.41 -18.15
C HIS A 40 -14.72 -43.41 -18.40
N TRP A 41 -13.62 -43.85 -19.03
CA TRP A 41 -12.46 -42.99 -19.28
C TRP A 41 -12.74 -41.84 -20.27
N PHE A 42 -13.57 -42.05 -21.28
CA PHE A 42 -13.84 -41.03 -22.30
C PHE A 42 -14.98 -40.06 -21.95
N ASP A 43 -15.79 -40.36 -20.93
CA ASP A 43 -16.84 -39.43 -20.48
C ASP A 43 -16.27 -38.22 -19.73
N SER A 44 -15.02 -38.28 -19.26
CA SER A 44 -14.32 -37.10 -18.72
C SER A 44 -13.64 -36.26 -19.80
N LEU A 45 -13.32 -36.85 -20.97
CA LEU A 45 -12.73 -36.16 -22.12
C LEU A 45 -13.78 -35.44 -22.97
N SER A 46 -15.02 -35.95 -23.03
CA SER A 46 -16.17 -35.26 -23.63
C SER A 46 -16.78 -34.17 -22.73
N ARG A 47 -16.31 -34.04 -21.48
CA ARG A 47 -16.57 -32.90 -20.58
C ARG A 47 -15.53 -31.77 -20.70
N LEU A 48 -14.73 -31.76 -21.76
CA LEU A 48 -14.13 -30.52 -22.29
C LEU A 48 -15.17 -29.71 -23.08
N GLY A 49 -16.38 -29.61 -22.54
CA GLY A 49 -17.26 -28.51 -22.86
C GLY A 49 -16.61 -27.26 -22.30
N LYS A 50 -16.31 -26.30 -23.17
CA LYS A 50 -16.02 -24.92 -22.79
C LYS A 50 -16.93 -24.56 -21.61
N PRO A 51 -16.45 -23.90 -20.54
CA PRO A 51 -17.38 -23.15 -19.72
C PRO A 51 -18.00 -22.13 -20.67
N GLN A 52 -19.18 -22.42 -21.20
CA GLN A 52 -20.12 -21.40 -21.62
C GLN A 52 -20.58 -20.74 -20.32
N VAL A 53 -19.70 -19.94 -19.73
CA VAL A 53 -20.17 -18.67 -19.23
C VAL A 53 -20.63 -17.98 -20.50
N LYS A 54 -21.94 -17.91 -20.72
CA LYS A 54 -22.51 -17.00 -21.71
C LYS A 54 -21.80 -15.67 -21.50
N ALA A 55 -21.01 -15.25 -22.47
CA ALA A 55 -20.44 -13.91 -22.56
C ALA A 55 -21.58 -12.92 -22.92
N THR A 56 -22.64 -12.94 -22.12
CA THR A 56 -23.89 -12.21 -22.33
C THR A 56 -24.48 -12.04 -20.94
N GLU A 57 -24.53 -10.79 -20.47
CA GLU A 57 -24.97 -10.30 -19.14
C GLU A 57 -23.91 -10.19 -18.00
N LEU A 58 -22.66 -9.83 -18.31
CA LEU A 58 -21.80 -9.12 -17.33
C LEU A 58 -21.54 -7.66 -17.72
N ALA A 59 -22.49 -7.10 -18.47
CA ALA A 59 -22.64 -5.68 -18.73
C ALA A 59 -24.10 -5.34 -18.38
N THR A 60 -24.31 -4.17 -17.77
CA THR A 60 -25.63 -3.55 -17.47
C THR A 60 -26.50 -4.21 -16.39
N ARG A 61 -25.95 -4.49 -15.21
CA ARG A 61 -26.76 -4.15 -14.01
C ARG A 61 -26.44 -2.71 -13.69
N ASP A 62 -27.48 -1.89 -13.53
CA ASP A 62 -27.44 -0.48 -13.15
C ASP A 62 -26.71 -0.29 -11.81
N THR A 63 -25.39 -0.46 -11.82
CA THR A 63 -24.54 0.14 -10.80
C THR A 63 -24.55 1.62 -11.13
N VAL A 64 -25.30 2.40 -10.33
CA VAL A 64 -25.23 3.86 -10.33
C VAL A 64 -23.75 4.24 -10.46
N ARG A 65 -23.39 4.88 -11.57
CA ARG A 65 -22.07 5.50 -11.71
C ARG A 65 -22.13 6.76 -10.88
N PHE A 66 -21.28 6.84 -9.86
CA PHE A 66 -21.18 8.04 -9.05
C PHE A 66 -20.12 8.92 -9.67
N ASP A 67 -20.54 10.08 -10.16
CA ASP A 67 -19.62 11.13 -10.55
C ASP A 67 -18.77 11.54 -9.32
N SER A 68 -17.63 12.18 -9.59
CA SER A 68 -16.86 12.80 -8.52
C SER A 68 -17.69 13.92 -7.88
N ASP A 69 -17.65 14.01 -6.54
CA ASP A 69 -18.23 15.12 -5.78
C ASP A 69 -17.15 15.72 -4.89
N LEU A 70 -16.73 16.93 -5.22
CA LEU A 70 -15.64 17.62 -4.53
C LEU A 70 -16.15 18.81 -3.72
N SER A 71 -17.46 19.00 -3.63
CA SER A 71 -18.05 20.10 -2.86
C SER A 71 -17.61 20.13 -1.38
N PRO A 72 -17.34 18.99 -0.70
CA PRO A 72 -16.78 19.03 0.65
C PRO A 72 -15.36 19.62 0.75
N LEU A 73 -14.67 19.84 -0.38
CA LEU A 73 -13.36 20.49 -0.43
C LEU A 73 -13.44 22.00 -0.67
N ASP A 74 -14.63 22.60 -0.77
CA ASP A 74 -14.80 24.03 -1.08
C ASP A 74 -14.08 24.94 -0.09
N GLN A 75 -14.07 24.59 1.20
CA GLN A 75 -13.35 25.36 2.21
C GLN A 75 -11.84 25.32 2.00
N PHE A 76 -11.29 24.13 1.74
CA PHE A 76 -9.88 23.96 1.40
C PHE A 76 -9.50 24.70 0.11
N ARG A 77 -10.37 24.68 -0.91
CA ARG A 77 -10.18 25.44 -2.15
C ARG A 77 -10.16 26.95 -1.89
N LYS A 78 -10.99 27.46 -0.99
CA LYS A 78 -10.96 28.87 -0.56
C LYS A 78 -9.64 29.21 0.13
N GLU A 79 -9.14 28.32 0.99
CA GLU A 79 -7.84 28.49 1.66
C GLU A 79 -6.69 28.51 0.66
N LEU A 80 -6.65 27.57 -0.29
CA LEU A 80 -5.67 27.56 -1.39
C LEU A 80 -5.70 28.87 -2.20
N ASN A 81 -6.91 29.32 -2.58
CA ASN A 81 -7.08 30.56 -3.33
C ASN A 81 -6.66 31.80 -2.52
N GLY A 82 -6.93 31.80 -1.21
CA GLY A 82 -6.48 32.83 -0.28
C GLY A 82 -4.95 32.86 -0.17
N TYR A 83 -4.34 31.69 -0.01
CA TYR A 83 -2.90 31.52 0.07
C TYR A 83 -2.20 31.97 -1.22
N GLN A 84 -2.75 31.65 -2.39
CA GLN A 84 -2.19 32.11 -3.67
C GLN A 84 -2.14 33.65 -3.77
N LYS A 85 -3.13 34.34 -3.20
CA LYS A 85 -3.19 35.81 -3.20
C LYS A 85 -2.28 36.43 -2.13
N ARG A 86 -2.16 35.78 -0.97
CA ARG A 86 -1.39 36.27 0.18
C ARG A 86 -0.74 35.07 0.90
N PRO A 87 0.43 34.60 0.41
CA PRO A 87 1.10 33.46 1.01
C PRO A 87 1.49 33.76 2.47
N LYS A 88 0.90 33.03 3.41
CA LYS A 88 1.21 33.12 4.84
C LYS A 88 0.98 31.77 5.50
N GLY A 89 1.95 31.32 6.30
CA GLY A 89 1.90 30.00 6.93
C GLY A 89 2.15 28.88 5.93
N SER A 90 1.67 27.68 6.26
CA SER A 90 1.77 26.50 5.42
C SER A 90 0.40 25.93 5.10
N ILE A 91 0.29 25.26 3.95
CA ILE A 91 -0.84 24.36 3.67
C ILE A 91 -0.28 22.93 3.57
N ARG A 92 -0.85 21.98 4.30
CA ARG A 92 -0.32 20.62 4.41
C ARG A 92 -1.38 19.56 4.13
N ILE A 93 -1.04 18.62 3.26
CA ILE A 93 -1.90 17.51 2.86
C ILE A 93 -1.34 16.20 3.41
N ALA A 94 -2.15 15.45 4.17
CA ALA A 94 -1.86 14.08 4.56
C ALA A 94 -2.41 13.11 3.51
N TYR A 95 -1.55 12.44 2.76
CA TYR A 95 -1.97 11.48 1.73
C TYR A 95 -1.72 10.05 2.21
N TYR A 96 -2.80 9.35 2.53
CA TYR A 96 -2.79 7.94 2.93
C TYR A 96 -3.11 7.02 1.75
N GLY A 97 -2.31 5.97 1.60
CA GLY A 97 -2.59 4.95 0.59
C GLY A 97 -1.77 3.68 0.76
N ASP A 98 -1.86 2.83 -0.25
CA ASP A 98 -1.19 1.53 -0.31
C ASP A 98 -0.11 1.51 -1.39
N SER A 99 0.13 0.36 -2.04
CA SER A 99 1.15 0.21 -3.08
C SER A 99 1.02 1.19 -4.24
N ILE A 100 -0.15 1.80 -4.46
CA ILE A 100 -0.40 2.70 -5.60
C ILE A 100 0.34 4.04 -5.48
N ILE A 101 0.56 4.54 -4.26
CA ILE A 101 1.30 5.79 -4.02
C ILE A 101 2.75 5.56 -3.61
N GLU A 102 3.18 4.30 -3.63
CA GLU A 102 4.44 3.86 -3.04
C GLU A 102 5.66 4.55 -3.67
N GLY A 103 6.67 4.86 -2.86
CA GLY A 103 7.89 5.49 -3.34
C GLY A 103 7.69 6.88 -3.98
N ASP A 104 6.64 7.61 -3.57
CA ASP A 104 6.24 8.89 -4.17
C ASP A 104 5.86 8.80 -5.66
N LEU A 105 5.21 7.70 -6.07
CA LEU A 105 4.68 7.55 -7.43
C LEU A 105 3.70 8.68 -7.76
N ILE A 106 2.54 8.74 -7.11
CA ILE A 106 1.53 9.80 -7.33
C ILE A 106 1.87 11.04 -6.50
N THR A 107 2.23 10.85 -5.23
CA THR A 107 2.45 11.95 -4.28
C THR A 107 3.65 12.83 -4.66
N GLY A 108 4.65 12.28 -5.35
CA GLY A 108 5.80 13.07 -5.83
C GLY A 108 5.39 14.13 -6.85
N MET A 109 4.61 13.75 -7.87
CA MET A 109 4.11 14.71 -8.87
C MET A 109 3.10 15.70 -8.28
N LEU A 110 2.25 15.23 -7.35
CA LEU A 110 1.32 16.11 -6.64
C LEU A 110 2.09 17.17 -5.83
N ARG A 111 3.10 16.75 -5.06
CA ARG A 111 3.99 17.64 -4.29
C ARG A 111 4.69 18.64 -5.20
N GLN A 112 5.29 18.17 -6.30
CA GLN A 112 5.93 19.03 -7.29
C GLN A 112 4.97 20.10 -7.80
N SER A 113 3.77 19.70 -8.19
CA SER A 113 2.76 20.60 -8.75
C SER A 113 2.37 21.69 -7.76
N PHE A 114 2.13 21.32 -6.50
CA PHE A 114 1.83 22.30 -5.46
C PHE A 114 3.02 23.22 -5.16
N GLN A 115 4.22 22.68 -4.94
CA GLN A 115 5.40 23.50 -4.63
C GLN A 115 5.77 24.45 -5.77
N THR A 116 5.61 24.03 -7.03
CA THR A 116 5.83 24.89 -8.20
C THR A 116 4.83 26.05 -8.27
N ASN A 117 3.58 25.83 -7.85
CA ASN A 117 2.52 26.83 -8.00
C ASN A 117 2.29 27.70 -6.74
N TYR A 118 2.63 27.20 -5.56
CA TYR A 118 2.35 27.85 -4.27
C TYR A 118 3.61 28.07 -3.42
N GLY A 119 4.78 27.58 -3.86
CA GLY A 119 6.02 27.66 -3.11
C GLY A 119 6.11 26.63 -1.98
N GLY A 120 7.20 26.73 -1.22
CA GLY A 120 7.61 25.72 -0.25
C GLY A 120 8.64 24.75 -0.84
N SER A 121 9.49 24.24 0.04
CA SER A 121 10.45 23.19 -0.27
C SER A 121 10.50 22.18 0.87
N GLY A 122 10.78 20.93 0.53
CA GLY A 122 10.84 19.84 1.49
C GLY A 122 10.10 18.61 0.99
N ILE A 123 10.42 17.47 1.59
CA ILE A 123 9.79 16.20 1.25
C ILE A 123 8.52 15.93 2.08
N GLY A 124 8.38 16.64 3.21
CA GLY A 124 7.34 16.39 4.19
C GLY A 124 7.75 15.31 5.21
N PHE A 125 6.78 14.56 5.71
CA PHE A 125 6.99 13.51 6.71
C PHE A 125 7.65 12.27 6.09
N MET A 126 8.71 11.77 6.73
CA MET A 126 9.44 10.56 6.36
C MET A 126 9.55 9.59 7.55
N PRO A 127 9.21 8.30 7.35
CA PRO A 127 9.37 7.28 8.39
C PRO A 127 10.84 6.91 8.59
N ILE A 128 11.17 6.31 9.75
CA ILE A 128 12.54 5.89 10.09
C ILE A 128 13.05 4.78 9.18
N THR A 129 12.23 3.77 8.92
CA THR A 129 12.55 2.72 7.95
C THR A 129 11.45 2.62 6.91
N SER A 130 11.80 2.05 5.76
CA SER A 130 10.90 1.94 4.64
C SER A 130 11.31 0.79 3.74
N ILE A 131 10.39 -0.12 3.42
CA ILE A 131 10.66 -1.21 2.45
C ILE A 131 10.86 -0.69 1.02
N VAL A 132 10.59 0.61 0.81
CA VAL A 132 10.54 1.27 -0.49
C VAL A 132 11.65 2.29 -0.69
N SER A 133 12.53 2.42 0.31
CA SER A 133 13.62 3.39 0.29
C SER A 133 14.53 3.24 -0.92
N GLY A 134 14.69 2.01 -1.44
CA GLY A 134 15.54 1.72 -2.60
C GLY A 134 15.02 2.22 -3.94
N PHE A 135 13.73 2.52 -4.08
CA PHE A 135 13.13 3.00 -5.34
C PHE A 135 12.45 4.37 -5.22
N ARG A 136 12.39 4.95 -4.02
CA ARG A 136 11.98 6.35 -3.86
C ARG A 136 13.09 7.26 -4.38
N HIS A 137 12.79 8.09 -5.39
CA HIS A 137 13.79 8.98 -6.02
C HIS A 137 13.83 10.39 -5.41
N THR A 138 12.72 10.83 -4.82
CA THR A 138 12.50 12.17 -4.25
C THR A 138 13.36 12.45 -3.02
N ILE A 139 13.88 11.40 -2.37
CA ILE A 139 14.83 11.46 -1.26
C ILE A 139 15.60 10.15 -1.18
N LYS A 140 16.89 10.21 -0.86
CA LYS A 140 17.70 9.02 -0.58
C LYS A 140 17.56 8.67 0.90
N HIS A 141 17.22 7.42 1.19
CA HIS A 141 16.91 6.96 2.55
C HIS A 141 17.63 5.65 2.85
N SER A 142 18.43 5.63 3.91
CA SER A 142 19.13 4.42 4.37
C SER A 142 19.09 4.33 5.89
N PHE A 143 19.20 3.11 6.43
CA PHE A 143 19.07 2.85 7.86
C PHE A 143 19.72 1.52 8.24
N SER A 144 20.01 1.35 9.52
CA SER A 144 20.52 0.08 10.05
C SER A 144 19.43 -1.00 10.12
N LYS A 145 19.82 -2.27 10.23
CA LYS A 145 18.86 -3.40 10.29
C LYS A 145 18.14 -3.54 11.63
N ASN A 146 18.72 -2.97 12.69
CA ASN A 146 18.29 -3.14 14.08
C ASN A 146 17.23 -2.13 14.50
N TRP A 147 16.25 -1.92 13.62
CA TRP A 147 14.99 -1.25 13.89
C TRP A 147 13.87 -2.29 13.92
N GLU A 148 13.12 -2.33 15.02
CA GLU A 148 11.87 -3.07 15.05
C GLU A 148 10.74 -2.17 14.55
N ALA A 149 10.28 -2.42 13.32
CA ALA A 149 9.13 -1.74 12.74
C ALA A 149 7.84 -2.49 13.09
N VAL A 150 6.88 -1.79 13.70
CA VAL A 150 5.52 -2.29 13.94
C VAL A 150 4.55 -1.39 13.18
N SER A 151 3.61 -2.00 12.45
CA SER A 151 2.67 -1.27 11.60
C SER A 151 1.25 -1.81 11.70
N PHE A 152 0.31 -1.22 10.93
CA PHE A 152 -1.04 -1.79 10.73
C PHE A 152 -1.03 -3.26 10.30
N MET A 153 0.01 -3.69 9.58
CA MET A 153 0.15 -5.06 9.08
C MET A 153 0.80 -6.03 10.09
N THR A 154 1.33 -5.53 11.21
CA THR A 154 1.95 -6.38 12.23
C THR A 154 0.91 -7.03 13.13
N SER A 155 0.78 -8.36 13.05
CA SER A 155 -0.02 -9.17 13.97
C SER A 155 0.67 -9.38 15.33
N GLY A 156 -0.11 -9.59 16.39
CA GLY A 156 0.41 -10.00 17.70
C GLY A 156 1.01 -8.88 18.55
N LYS A 157 0.93 -7.61 18.12
CA LYS A 157 1.31 -6.43 18.91
C LYS A 157 0.24 -5.34 18.89
N PRO A 158 -1.01 -5.66 19.29
CA PRO A 158 -2.12 -4.71 19.20
C PRO A 158 -1.97 -3.51 20.13
N ASN A 159 -1.19 -3.64 21.22
CA ASN A 159 -1.06 -2.62 22.26
C ASN A 159 0.03 -1.57 21.98
N LEU A 160 0.83 -1.74 20.91
CA LEU A 160 1.80 -0.71 20.54
C LEU A 160 1.11 0.38 19.73
N ALA A 161 1.10 1.58 20.29
CA ALA A 161 0.57 2.78 19.66
C ALA A 161 1.34 3.10 18.38
N LEU A 162 0.64 3.09 17.24
CA LEU A 162 1.21 3.52 15.97
C LEU A 162 1.23 5.05 15.88
N GLY A 163 2.18 5.60 15.13
CA GLY A 163 2.22 7.02 14.76
C GLY A 163 1.38 7.32 13.52
N ILE A 164 1.38 8.59 13.10
CA ILE A 164 0.56 9.07 11.97
C ILE A 164 0.79 8.27 10.67
N SER A 165 2.01 7.81 10.42
CA SER A 165 2.32 7.00 9.23
C SER A 165 1.78 5.57 9.27
N GLY A 166 1.13 5.16 10.36
CA GLY A 166 0.74 3.78 10.62
C GLY A 166 1.91 2.88 11.04
N PHE A 167 3.04 3.48 11.45
CA PHE A 167 4.21 2.80 11.97
C PHE A 167 4.64 3.33 13.34
N VAL A 168 5.32 2.48 14.09
CA VAL A 168 6.25 2.86 15.17
C VAL A 168 7.55 2.08 15.00
N PHE A 169 8.67 2.76 15.19
CA PHE A 169 10.01 2.20 15.04
C PHE A 169 10.71 2.21 16.39
N ILE A 170 11.19 1.04 16.82
CA ILE A 170 11.84 0.88 18.12
C ILE A 170 13.29 0.44 17.87
N PRO A 171 14.29 1.18 18.39
CA PRO A 171 15.68 0.76 18.26
C PRO A 171 15.92 -0.49 19.10
N ARG A 172 16.71 -1.42 18.56
CA ARG A 172 17.01 -2.71 19.20
C ARG A 172 18.49 -3.02 19.10
N ASN A 173 19.02 -3.78 20.05
CA ASN A 173 20.35 -4.39 19.96
C ASN A 173 20.33 -5.71 19.17
N TYR A 174 19.30 -5.92 18.34
CA TYR A 174 19.16 -7.07 17.47
C TYR A 174 18.34 -6.74 16.23
N TYR A 175 18.44 -7.57 15.20
CA TYR A 175 17.50 -7.60 14.09
C TYR A 175 16.94 -9.03 13.91
N VAL A 176 15.77 -9.13 13.30
CA VAL A 176 15.09 -10.41 13.05
C VAL A 176 15.23 -10.75 11.58
N VAL A 177 15.63 -11.99 11.29
CA VAL A 177 15.55 -12.56 9.93
C VAL A 177 14.46 -13.62 9.94
N GLU A 178 13.50 -13.48 9.05
CA GLU A 178 12.46 -14.48 8.81
C GLU A 178 13.02 -15.53 7.85
N LYS A 179 13.13 -16.78 8.30
CA LYS A 179 13.50 -17.91 7.45
C LYS A 179 12.26 -18.76 7.21
N SER A 180 11.91 -18.96 5.94
CA SER A 180 10.97 -19.99 5.54
C SER A 180 11.58 -21.35 5.82
N ILE A 181 10.97 -22.14 6.72
CA ILE A 181 11.31 -23.55 6.87
C ILE A 181 10.54 -24.28 5.77
N GLU A 182 11.28 -24.87 4.83
CA GLU A 182 10.68 -25.84 3.91
C GLU A 182 10.25 -27.06 4.72
N PRO A 183 9.02 -27.57 4.50
CA PRO A 183 8.56 -28.75 5.21
C PRO A 183 9.49 -29.93 4.90
N THR A 184 10.18 -30.44 5.92
CA THR A 184 10.88 -31.72 5.83
C THR A 184 9.84 -32.82 5.69
N LEU A 185 9.78 -33.43 4.50
CA LEU A 185 8.97 -34.62 4.26
C LEU A 185 9.58 -35.77 5.06
N ASP A 186 8.97 -36.14 6.18
CA ASP A 186 9.43 -37.25 7.00
C ASP A 186 9.01 -38.58 6.33
N THR A 187 9.95 -39.26 5.67
CA THR A 187 9.72 -40.48 4.89
C THR A 187 9.60 -41.75 5.75
N LEU A 188 8.83 -41.70 6.83
CA LEU A 188 8.53 -42.87 7.65
C LEU A 188 7.08 -42.84 8.15
N GLY A 189 6.19 -43.58 7.48
CA GLY A 189 4.92 -44.02 8.07
C GLY A 189 3.63 -43.78 7.27
N VAL A 190 3.33 -44.69 6.33
CA VAL A 190 2.07 -45.43 6.16
C VAL A 190 0.70 -44.69 6.19
N ASP A 191 0.05 -44.75 5.02
CA ASP A 191 -1.38 -44.90 4.67
C ASP A 191 -2.47 -43.84 5.00
N THR A 192 -3.40 -43.78 4.04
CA THR A 192 -4.76 -43.17 4.02
C THR A 192 -4.95 -41.68 3.68
N THR A 193 -5.49 -41.45 2.46
CA THR A 193 -6.60 -40.54 2.07
C THR A 193 -6.81 -39.17 2.77
N ALA A 194 -5.78 -38.50 3.25
CA ALA A 194 -5.89 -37.11 3.69
C ALA A 194 -5.61 -36.15 2.52
N VAL A 195 -6.61 -35.31 2.19
CA VAL A 195 -6.44 -34.14 1.34
C VAL A 195 -5.27 -33.33 1.89
N ALA A 196 -4.24 -33.11 1.08
CA ALA A 196 -3.11 -32.27 1.42
C ALA A 196 -3.60 -30.84 1.65
N THR A 197 -3.94 -30.51 2.90
CA THR A 197 -4.00 -29.13 3.36
C THR A 197 -2.63 -28.54 3.11
N GLU A 198 -2.54 -27.48 2.29
CA GLU A 198 -1.31 -26.72 2.11
C GLU A 198 -0.82 -26.26 3.49
N THR A 199 0.18 -26.95 4.03
CA THR A 199 0.81 -26.59 5.29
C THR A 199 1.51 -25.25 5.05
N LYS A 200 0.96 -24.16 5.59
CA LYS A 200 1.59 -22.83 5.54
C LYS A 200 3.04 -22.97 6.00
N ALA A 201 3.98 -22.54 5.15
CA ALA A 201 5.42 -22.59 5.46
C ALA A 201 5.68 -22.06 6.88
N GLN A 202 6.28 -22.89 7.73
CA GLN A 202 6.54 -22.52 9.11
C GLN A 202 7.66 -21.47 9.11
N LYS A 203 7.30 -20.24 9.48
CA LYS A 203 8.24 -19.11 9.56
C LYS A 203 8.98 -19.20 10.89
N SER A 204 10.30 -19.31 10.84
CA SER A 204 11.14 -19.17 12.04
C SER A 204 11.77 -17.79 12.07
N ASN A 205 11.57 -17.09 13.18
CA ASN A 205 12.15 -15.77 13.42
C ASN A 205 13.43 -15.96 14.24
N LYS A 206 14.59 -15.78 13.62
CA LYS A 206 15.87 -15.81 14.33
C LYS A 206 16.34 -14.39 14.62
N LYS A 207 16.66 -14.12 15.90
CA LYS A 207 17.26 -12.85 16.34
C LYS A 207 18.78 -12.90 16.20
N TYR A 208 19.35 -11.82 15.66
CA TYR A 208 20.78 -11.61 15.54
C TYR A 208 21.16 -10.35 16.32
N TYR A 209 21.91 -10.52 17.41
CA TYR A 209 22.32 -9.41 18.25
C TYR A 209 23.47 -8.62 17.63
N VAL A 210 23.45 -7.30 17.80
CA VAL A 210 24.44 -6.34 17.30
C VAL A 210 24.80 -5.34 18.39
N ASN A 211 26.03 -4.85 18.36
CA ASN A 211 26.56 -3.83 19.29
C ASN A 211 26.59 -2.42 18.68
N THR A 212 25.92 -2.23 17.54
CA THR A 212 25.86 -0.95 16.81
C THR A 212 24.61 -0.16 17.18
N ALA A 213 24.68 1.16 17.10
CA ALA A 213 23.51 2.03 17.24
C ALA A 213 22.43 1.71 16.19
N SER A 214 21.17 2.01 16.52
CA SER A 214 20.11 2.05 15.51
C SER A 214 20.16 3.40 14.83
N TRP A 215 20.44 3.45 13.53
CA TRP A 215 20.64 4.70 12.81
C TRP A 215 19.75 4.82 11.58
N VAL A 216 19.48 6.06 11.18
CA VAL A 216 18.80 6.43 9.92
C VAL A 216 19.48 7.63 9.28
N LYS A 217 19.58 7.61 7.95
CA LYS A 217 20.10 8.69 7.12
C LYS A 217 19.07 9.10 6.08
N TYR A 218 18.84 10.40 5.99
CA TYR A 218 18.10 11.06 4.94
C TYR A 218 19.06 11.93 4.12
N GLN A 219 18.95 11.87 2.80
CA GLN A 219 19.75 12.69 1.90
C GLN A 219 18.85 13.31 0.83
N ALA A 220 18.95 14.63 0.72
CA ALA A 220 18.25 15.46 -0.24
C ALA A 220 18.48 14.98 -1.68
N SER A 221 17.46 15.18 -2.52
CA SER A 221 17.45 14.83 -3.94
C SER A 221 16.88 16.00 -4.72
N ASP A 222 17.73 16.69 -5.46
CA ASP A 222 17.37 17.86 -6.25
C ASP A 222 16.75 17.43 -7.58
N ILE A 223 15.59 16.81 -7.48
CA ILE A 223 14.76 16.39 -8.61
C ILE A 223 13.33 16.89 -8.40
N PRO A 224 12.49 16.95 -9.44
CA PRO A 224 11.10 17.34 -9.29
C PRO A 224 10.36 16.45 -8.26
N GLY A 225 9.66 17.09 -7.32
CA GLY A 225 8.97 16.43 -6.21
C GLY A 225 9.86 16.00 -5.03
N GLY A 226 11.18 16.18 -5.14
CA GLY A 226 12.15 16.10 -4.05
C GLY A 226 12.46 17.48 -3.44
N CYS A 227 13.63 17.59 -2.83
CA CYS A 227 14.15 18.85 -2.31
C CYS A 227 15.69 18.85 -2.33
N ALA A 228 16.30 20.01 -2.58
CA ALA A 228 17.76 20.15 -2.68
C ALA A 228 18.48 20.17 -1.32
N GLN A 229 17.76 20.60 -0.27
CA GLN A 229 18.24 20.72 1.11
C GLN A 229 17.07 20.67 2.09
N PHE A 230 17.37 20.52 3.37
CA PHE A 230 16.43 20.49 4.48
C PHE A 230 16.65 21.72 5.35
N ASP A 231 15.64 22.58 5.43
CA ASP A 231 15.70 23.81 6.23
C ASP A 231 15.15 23.57 7.65
N ARG A 232 13.98 22.91 7.75
CA ARG A 232 13.35 22.58 9.02
C ARG A 232 13.29 21.07 9.19
N ILE A 233 13.90 20.56 10.26
CA ILE A 233 14.05 19.13 10.55
C ILE A 233 13.44 18.87 11.92
N ARG A 234 12.31 18.16 11.95
CA ARG A 234 11.58 17.88 13.20
C ARG A 234 11.45 16.39 13.43
N LEU A 235 11.95 15.89 14.56
CA LEU A 235 11.82 14.50 14.97
C LEU A 235 10.55 14.29 15.80
N PHE A 236 9.80 13.25 15.48
CA PHE A 236 8.59 12.85 16.21
C PHE A 236 8.79 11.51 16.93
N TYR A 237 8.51 11.49 18.22
CA TYR A 237 8.71 10.32 19.07
C TYR A 237 7.74 10.29 20.26
N SER A 238 7.73 9.19 21.01
CA SER A 238 7.08 9.05 22.30
C SER A 238 7.81 7.99 23.13
N ASN A 239 7.32 7.71 24.35
CA ASN A 239 7.90 6.67 25.22
C ASN A 239 9.41 6.88 25.51
N ALA A 240 9.86 8.13 25.52
CA ALA A 240 11.21 8.49 25.94
C ALA A 240 11.29 8.57 27.47
N LYS A 241 12.46 8.23 28.02
CA LYS A 241 12.84 8.48 29.41
C LYS A 241 13.62 9.79 29.47
N ASP A 242 13.80 10.36 30.66
CA ASP A 242 14.62 11.57 30.81
C ASP A 242 16.10 11.34 30.47
N SER A 243 16.55 10.07 30.46
CA SER A 243 17.88 9.67 30.01
C SER A 243 17.97 9.36 28.51
N SER A 244 16.84 9.37 27.79
CA SER A 244 16.80 9.11 26.36
C SER A 244 17.43 10.26 25.58
N TYR A 245 18.15 9.93 24.52
CA TYR A 245 18.78 10.92 23.64
C TYR A 245 18.85 10.42 22.21
N VAL A 246 19.03 11.36 21.28
CA VAL A 246 19.38 11.11 19.88
C VAL A 246 20.67 11.87 19.57
N ASN A 247 21.59 11.23 18.86
CA ASN A 247 22.72 11.96 18.25
C ASN A 247 22.33 12.33 16.82
N CYS A 248 22.50 13.59 16.44
CA CYS A 248 22.20 14.09 15.11
C CYS A 248 23.45 14.69 14.47
N SER A 249 23.76 14.28 13.24
CA SER A 249 24.80 14.85 12.40
C SER A 249 24.15 15.40 11.12
N LEU A 250 24.42 16.66 10.82
CA LEU A 250 24.02 17.32 9.59
C LEU A 250 25.24 17.45 8.68
N ASP A 251 25.12 17.05 7.41
CA ASP A 251 26.21 17.14 6.42
C ASP A 251 27.55 16.53 6.84
N GLY A 252 27.48 15.46 7.65
CA GLY A 252 28.67 14.74 8.13
C GLY A 252 29.48 15.48 9.18
N GLN A 253 28.96 16.60 9.71
CA GLN A 253 29.57 17.31 10.83
C GLN A 253 29.51 16.47 12.12
N THR A 254 30.31 16.84 13.13
CA THR A 254 30.32 16.17 14.43
C THR A 254 28.91 16.08 15.00
N ALA A 255 28.50 14.88 15.43
CA ALA A 255 27.16 14.66 15.92
C ALA A 255 26.91 15.43 17.22
N GLN A 256 25.83 16.20 17.23
CA GLN A 256 25.31 16.85 18.43
C GLN A 256 24.32 15.91 19.12
N ARG A 257 24.43 15.81 20.45
CA ARG A 257 23.47 15.05 21.27
C ARG A 257 22.30 15.94 21.68
N TYR A 258 21.09 15.43 21.47
CA TYR A 258 19.84 16.05 21.91
C TYR A 258 19.13 15.14 22.90
N SER A 259 18.68 15.70 24.02
CA SER A 259 17.89 14.96 25.01
C SER A 259 16.44 14.82 24.53
N LEU A 260 15.87 13.63 24.70
CA LEU A 260 14.47 13.35 24.38
C LEU A 260 13.65 13.51 25.65
N ARG A 261 12.60 14.33 25.59
CA ARG A 261 11.76 14.61 26.76
C ARG A 261 10.78 13.47 26.98
N SER A 262 10.62 13.04 28.22
CA SER A 262 9.50 12.19 28.59
C SER A 262 8.20 12.99 28.51
N GLY A 263 7.10 12.32 28.16
CA GLY A 263 5.82 12.97 27.98
C GLY A 263 4.74 12.02 27.49
N THR A 264 3.48 12.43 27.67
CA THR A 264 2.32 11.75 27.11
C THR A 264 2.11 12.17 25.66
N GLY A 265 1.69 11.22 24.81
CA GLY A 265 1.43 11.51 23.40
C GLY A 265 2.71 11.68 22.58
N VAL A 266 2.57 12.32 21.42
CA VAL A 266 3.70 12.61 20.53
C VAL A 266 4.50 13.80 21.06
N GLN A 267 5.81 13.67 21.03
CA GLN A 267 6.78 14.71 21.32
C GLN A 267 7.44 15.15 20.01
N GLU A 268 7.72 16.44 19.91
CA GLU A 268 8.47 17.05 18.81
C GLU A 268 9.85 17.50 19.32
N LEU A 269 10.89 17.27 18.53
CA LEU A 269 12.23 17.83 18.74
C LEU A 269 12.72 18.48 17.45
N ASP A 270 13.04 19.77 17.52
CA ASP A 270 13.70 20.47 16.43
C ASP A 270 15.19 20.10 16.36
N LEU A 271 15.62 19.63 15.21
CA LEU A 271 16.98 19.22 14.87
C LEU A 271 17.59 20.12 13.78
N SER A 272 16.94 21.24 13.46
CA SER A 272 17.37 22.16 12.41
C SER A 272 18.72 22.78 12.76
N GLY A 273 19.61 22.86 11.76
CA GLY A 273 20.88 23.55 11.88
C GLY A 273 20.73 25.05 11.67
N ALA A 274 21.82 25.80 11.92
CA ALA A 274 21.87 27.23 11.58
C ALA A 274 21.79 27.49 10.06
N ASN A 275 22.19 26.50 9.26
CA ASN A 275 22.10 26.52 7.81
C ASN A 275 21.35 25.27 7.31
N PRO A 276 20.70 25.35 6.15
CA PRO A 276 20.07 24.19 5.53
C PRO A 276 21.06 23.05 5.28
N ALA A 277 20.62 21.81 5.47
CA ALA A 277 21.46 20.63 5.35
C ALA A 277 21.06 19.75 4.17
N LYS A 278 22.02 19.11 3.49
CA LYS A 278 21.73 18.12 2.44
C LYS A 278 21.52 16.72 2.99
N THR A 279 22.05 16.44 4.17
CA THR A 279 21.94 15.13 4.82
C THR A 279 21.64 15.27 6.31
N VAL A 280 20.78 14.39 6.80
CA VAL A 280 20.44 14.24 8.21
C VAL A 280 20.75 12.81 8.61
N TYR A 281 21.60 12.62 9.61
CA TYR A 281 21.97 11.32 10.14
C TYR A 281 21.63 11.27 11.63
N LEU A 282 20.79 10.32 12.04
CA LEU A 282 20.31 10.17 13.41
C LEU A 282 20.74 8.82 13.97
N GLU A 283 21.23 8.80 15.20
CA GLU A 283 21.57 7.58 15.94
C GLU A 283 20.86 7.52 17.29
N PHE A 284 20.34 6.33 17.58
CA PHE A 284 19.60 6.02 18.80
C PHE A 284 20.28 4.88 19.56
N ASN A 285 20.19 4.94 20.89
CA ASN A 285 20.68 3.87 21.75
C ASN A 285 19.86 2.58 21.51
N PRO A 286 20.49 1.47 21.09
CA PRO A 286 19.78 0.23 20.75
C PRO A 286 19.17 -0.48 21.97
N LEU A 287 19.50 -0.04 23.19
CA LEU A 287 18.96 -0.55 24.45
C LEU A 287 17.84 0.33 25.02
N ASP A 288 17.56 1.48 24.41
CA ASP A 288 16.53 2.41 24.86
C ASP A 288 15.29 2.31 23.95
N PRO A 289 14.18 1.70 24.40
CA PRO A 289 13.03 1.39 23.55
C PRO A 289 12.11 2.59 23.31
N VAL A 290 12.69 3.74 22.95
CA VAL A 290 11.94 4.92 22.51
C VAL A 290 11.09 4.57 21.29
N HIS A 291 9.87 5.08 21.24
CA HIS A 291 8.98 4.93 20.10
C HIS A 291 9.25 6.07 19.14
N VAL A 292 9.92 5.79 18.03
CA VAL A 292 10.22 6.80 17.01
C VAL A 292 9.21 6.67 15.87
N TYR A 293 8.66 7.79 15.40
CA TYR A 293 7.65 7.79 14.34
C TYR A 293 8.22 8.20 12.98
N GLY A 294 9.14 9.16 12.97
CA GLY A 294 9.71 9.71 11.74
C GLY A 294 10.23 11.13 11.92
N VAL A 295 10.59 11.75 10.82
CA VAL A 295 10.99 13.15 10.74
C VAL A 295 10.08 13.92 9.79
N SER A 296 9.78 15.17 10.08
CA SER A 296 9.27 16.11 9.08
C SER A 296 10.41 16.95 8.55
N LEU A 297 10.49 17.04 7.22
CA LEU A 297 11.50 17.77 6.46
C LEU A 297 10.76 18.79 5.59
N ASP A 298 10.55 19.98 6.13
CA ASP A 298 9.67 21.01 5.58
C ASP A 298 10.26 22.43 5.77
N GLN A 299 9.41 23.45 5.66
CA GLN A 299 9.71 24.85 5.89
C GLN A 299 8.61 25.50 6.73
N ASN A 300 8.83 26.73 7.20
CA ASN A 300 7.82 27.50 7.94
C ASN A 300 6.66 27.99 7.08
N SER A 301 6.82 27.98 5.75
CA SER A 301 5.79 28.37 4.81
C SER A 301 5.88 27.58 3.51
N GLY A 302 4.77 27.44 2.82
CA GLY A 302 4.68 26.67 1.58
C GLY A 302 3.63 25.59 1.63
N LEU A 303 3.57 24.81 0.55
CA LEU A 303 2.62 23.70 0.44
C LEU A 303 3.34 22.36 0.50
N PHE A 304 2.85 21.48 1.38
CA PHE A 304 3.48 20.21 1.68
C PHE A 304 2.51 19.04 1.45
N VAL A 305 3.04 17.94 0.92
CA VAL A 305 2.30 16.69 0.72
C VAL A 305 3.06 15.56 1.38
N ASP A 306 2.51 15.06 2.47
CA ASP A 306 3.04 13.92 3.19
C ASP A 306 2.48 12.62 2.60
N SER A 307 3.36 11.66 2.33
CA SER A 307 3.00 10.38 1.72
C SER A 307 3.08 9.26 2.76
N PHE A 308 1.91 8.80 3.21
CA PHE A 308 1.75 7.73 4.19
C PHE A 308 1.34 6.43 3.50
N THR A 309 2.35 5.64 3.17
CA THR A 309 2.16 4.40 2.40
C THR A 309 2.38 3.16 3.24
N ILE A 310 1.41 2.24 3.22
CA ILE A 310 1.58 0.89 3.74
C ILE A 310 1.11 -0.14 2.71
N ARG A 311 2.06 -0.87 2.14
CA ARG A 311 1.79 -1.94 1.18
C ARG A 311 0.87 -2.99 1.80
N GLY A 312 -0.19 -3.36 1.07
CA GLY A 312 -1.15 -4.37 1.50
C GLY A 312 -2.22 -3.88 2.48
N TYR A 313 -2.13 -2.64 2.96
CA TYR A 313 -3.10 -2.08 3.88
C TYR A 313 -4.34 -1.57 3.14
N SER A 314 -5.52 -1.82 3.71
CA SER A 314 -6.81 -1.48 3.09
C SER A 314 -7.40 -0.16 3.58
N GLY A 315 -6.72 0.56 4.49
CA GLY A 315 -7.25 1.80 5.08
C GLY A 315 -8.25 1.60 6.23
N MET A 316 -8.53 0.35 6.64
CA MET A 316 -9.41 0.04 7.78
C MET A 316 -8.63 -0.11 9.09
N TYR A 317 -9.28 0.01 10.25
CA TYR A 317 -8.64 -0.16 11.58
C TYR A 317 -7.63 0.95 11.95
N PHE A 318 -7.90 2.17 11.52
CA PHE A 318 -7.05 3.34 11.76
C PHE A 318 -6.91 3.68 13.26
N GLU A 319 -7.83 3.18 14.10
CA GLU A 319 -7.86 3.35 15.55
C GLU A 319 -6.63 2.74 16.26
N ARG A 320 -5.83 1.92 15.57
CA ARG A 320 -4.50 1.50 16.07
C ARG A 320 -3.52 2.68 16.22
N ILE A 321 -3.79 3.81 15.58
CA ILE A 321 -3.19 5.10 15.93
C ILE A 321 -4.09 5.70 17.03
N PRO A 322 -3.66 5.73 18.30
CA PRO A 322 -4.50 6.24 19.36
C PRO A 322 -4.92 7.69 19.10
N GLN A 323 -6.14 8.03 19.49
CA GLN A 323 -6.74 9.36 19.30
C GLN A 323 -5.80 10.51 19.70
N HIS A 324 -5.17 10.42 20.87
CA HIS A 324 -4.28 11.44 21.40
C HIS A 324 -2.94 11.54 20.64
N ILE A 325 -2.48 10.46 20.02
CA ILE A 325 -1.29 10.47 19.15
C ILE A 325 -1.63 11.17 17.84
N LEU A 326 -2.74 10.79 17.20
CA LEU A 326 -3.17 11.40 15.95
C LEU A 326 -3.47 12.91 16.12
N SER A 327 -4.16 13.27 17.20
CA SER A 327 -4.43 14.68 17.54
C SER A 327 -3.14 15.46 17.82
N GLY A 328 -2.16 14.85 18.47
CA GLY A 328 -0.86 15.49 18.70
C GLY A 328 -0.08 15.72 17.40
N PHE A 329 -0.17 14.81 16.43
CA PHE A 329 0.38 15.05 15.09
C PHE A 329 -0.36 16.17 14.36
N GLN A 330 -1.68 16.26 14.50
CA GLN A 330 -2.43 17.39 13.95
C GLN A 330 -1.97 18.71 14.57
N GLN A 331 -1.78 18.77 15.88
CA GLN A 331 -1.29 19.97 16.56
C GLN A 331 0.12 20.39 16.08
N ALA A 332 0.98 19.43 15.75
CA ALA A 332 2.35 19.69 15.36
C ALA A 332 2.54 19.97 13.86
N LEU A 333 1.73 19.33 13.00
CA LEU A 333 1.90 19.36 11.55
C LEU A 333 0.81 20.17 10.83
N ASP A 334 -0.32 20.44 11.49
CA ASP A 334 -1.43 21.28 11.04
C ASP A 334 -1.90 20.93 9.62
N TYR A 335 -2.50 19.74 9.46
CA TYR A 335 -3.01 19.31 8.16
C TYR A 335 -4.32 20.03 7.81
N ASP A 336 -4.41 20.48 6.56
CA ASP A 336 -5.57 21.16 5.98
C ASP A 336 -6.39 20.26 5.06
N LEU A 337 -5.86 19.09 4.69
CA LEU A 337 -6.57 18.08 3.89
C LEU A 337 -6.04 16.68 4.20
N VAL A 338 -6.96 15.73 4.35
CA VAL A 338 -6.64 14.29 4.40
C VAL A 338 -7.16 13.59 3.15
N ILE A 339 -6.27 12.91 2.42
CA ILE A 339 -6.61 12.09 1.26
C ILE A 339 -6.50 10.62 1.65
N LEU A 340 -7.55 9.84 1.40
CA LEU A 340 -7.59 8.38 1.59
C LEU A 340 -7.72 7.71 0.22
N HIS A 341 -6.66 7.04 -0.23
CA HIS A 341 -6.62 6.34 -1.52
C HIS A 341 -6.31 4.86 -1.29
N TYR A 342 -7.37 4.06 -1.24
CA TYR A 342 -7.33 2.63 -0.96
C TYR A 342 -8.34 1.90 -1.85
N GLY A 343 -8.27 0.57 -1.88
CA GLY A 343 -9.31 -0.28 -2.47
C GLY A 343 -8.77 -1.54 -3.13
N GLU A 344 -7.60 -1.45 -3.76
CA GLU A 344 -7.01 -2.59 -4.49
C GLU A 344 -6.79 -3.82 -3.61
N ASN A 345 -6.39 -3.61 -2.36
CA ASN A 345 -6.12 -4.69 -1.41
C ASN A 345 -7.38 -5.37 -0.86
N VAL A 346 -8.58 -4.84 -1.11
CA VAL A 346 -9.86 -5.51 -0.82
C VAL A 346 -10.57 -6.01 -2.08
N SER A 347 -10.06 -5.69 -3.27
CA SER A 347 -10.62 -6.17 -4.53
C SER A 347 -10.50 -7.68 -4.63
N ASN A 348 -11.64 -8.35 -4.84
CA ASN A 348 -11.73 -9.78 -5.02
C ASN A 348 -12.89 -10.10 -5.96
N PRO A 349 -12.64 -10.74 -7.12
CA PRO A 349 -13.65 -11.00 -8.15
C PRO A 349 -14.81 -11.92 -7.72
N LYS A 350 -14.76 -12.50 -6.51
CA LYS A 350 -15.87 -13.26 -5.90
C LYS A 350 -16.78 -12.41 -5.03
N ILE A 351 -16.36 -11.21 -4.63
CA ILE A 351 -17.14 -10.29 -3.80
C ILE A 351 -18.11 -9.50 -4.70
N ARG A 352 -19.33 -9.30 -4.21
CA ARG A 352 -20.37 -8.51 -4.90
C ARG A 352 -20.88 -7.36 -4.05
N ASP A 353 -20.74 -7.48 -2.73
CA ASP A 353 -21.12 -6.47 -1.73
C ASP A 353 -19.90 -6.13 -0.87
N TYR A 354 -19.59 -4.85 -0.79
CA TYR A 354 -18.48 -4.27 -0.03
C TYR A 354 -18.93 -3.62 1.28
N GLY A 355 -20.11 -3.97 1.82
CA GLY A 355 -20.60 -3.43 3.09
C GLY A 355 -19.64 -3.60 4.28
N PHE A 356 -18.79 -4.65 4.30
CA PHE A 356 -17.74 -4.79 5.31
C PHE A 356 -16.69 -3.67 5.21
N TYR A 357 -16.31 -3.31 3.98
CA TYR A 357 -15.33 -2.28 3.69
C TYR A 357 -15.90 -0.90 4.00
N LYS A 358 -17.14 -0.61 3.57
CA LYS A 358 -17.89 0.60 3.97
C LYS A 358 -17.88 0.79 5.48
N ARG A 359 -18.29 -0.22 6.25
CA ARG A 359 -18.30 -0.14 7.73
C ARG A 359 -16.91 0.12 8.32
N GLY A 360 -15.87 -0.53 7.77
CA GLY A 360 -14.49 -0.32 8.22
C GLY A 360 -13.99 1.10 7.91
N MET A 361 -14.25 1.58 6.70
CA MET A 361 -13.83 2.91 6.26
C MET A 361 -14.59 4.04 6.98
N MET A 362 -15.89 3.86 7.26
CA MET A 362 -16.66 4.80 8.08
C MET A 362 -16.04 4.98 9.47
N LYS A 363 -15.54 3.90 10.09
CA LYS A 363 -14.81 3.99 11.37
C LYS A 363 -13.49 4.74 11.25
N THR A 364 -12.71 4.46 10.19
CA THR A 364 -11.49 5.21 9.88
C THR A 364 -11.77 6.71 9.76
N ILE A 365 -12.77 7.09 8.95
CA ILE A 365 -13.15 8.49 8.73
C ILE A 365 -13.60 9.14 10.05
N ALA A 366 -14.44 8.47 10.84
CA ALA A 366 -14.88 8.99 12.12
C ALA A 366 -13.71 9.21 13.09
N HIS A 367 -12.74 8.29 13.14
CA HIS A 367 -11.55 8.41 13.97
C HIS A 367 -10.67 9.59 13.55
N ILE A 368 -10.42 9.74 12.25
CA ILE A 368 -9.66 10.88 11.71
C ILE A 368 -10.35 12.20 12.03
N ARG A 369 -11.66 12.32 11.79
CA ARG A 369 -12.43 13.54 12.08
C ARG A 369 -12.40 13.93 13.55
N SER A 370 -12.48 12.94 14.44
CA SER A 370 -12.37 13.18 15.88
C SER A 370 -11.00 13.79 16.23
N ALA A 371 -9.93 13.33 15.56
CA ALA A 371 -8.55 13.76 15.84
C ALA A 371 -8.14 15.04 15.10
N MET A 372 -8.81 15.33 13.99
CA MET A 372 -8.56 16.45 13.09
C MET A 372 -9.88 17.20 12.82
N PRO A 373 -10.49 17.85 13.83
CA PRO A 373 -11.77 18.51 13.65
C PRO A 373 -11.68 19.64 12.60
N GLY A 374 -12.62 19.68 11.68
CA GLY A 374 -12.68 20.70 10.63
C GLY A 374 -11.79 20.45 9.41
N VAL A 375 -10.89 19.45 9.47
CA VAL A 375 -10.05 19.09 8.31
C VAL A 375 -10.90 18.30 7.30
N PRO A 376 -11.06 18.79 6.05
CA PRO A 376 -11.79 18.07 5.02
C PRO A 376 -11.08 16.76 4.65
N LEU A 377 -11.87 15.79 4.22
CA LEU A 377 -11.38 14.50 3.75
C LEU A 377 -11.77 14.28 2.28
N LEU A 378 -10.85 13.71 1.51
CA LEU A 378 -11.06 13.25 0.15
C LEU A 378 -10.86 11.73 0.07
N LEU A 379 -11.90 11.00 -0.30
CA LEU A 379 -11.81 9.61 -0.70
C LEU A 379 -11.48 9.54 -2.20
N VAL A 380 -10.36 8.91 -2.54
CA VAL A 380 -10.04 8.54 -3.92
C VAL A 380 -10.48 7.10 -4.13
N SER A 381 -11.30 6.85 -5.14
CA SER A 381 -11.78 5.50 -5.45
C SER A 381 -10.62 4.57 -5.80
N ALA A 382 -10.87 3.26 -5.71
CA ALA A 382 -10.07 2.29 -6.43
C ALA A 382 -10.03 2.66 -7.93
N HIS A 383 -8.92 2.36 -8.59
CA HIS A 383 -8.79 2.50 -10.03
C HIS A 383 -9.20 1.21 -10.74
N ASP A 384 -9.17 1.22 -12.07
CA ASP A 384 -9.45 -0.02 -12.81
C ASP A 384 -8.33 -1.04 -12.62
N ARG A 385 -8.70 -2.29 -12.38
CA ARG A 385 -7.79 -3.45 -12.38
C ARG A 385 -8.35 -4.50 -13.31
N SER A 386 -7.53 -5.05 -14.20
CA SER A 386 -7.99 -6.10 -15.12
C SER A 386 -7.51 -7.49 -14.72
N LEU A 387 -8.36 -8.49 -14.98
CA LEU A 387 -8.05 -9.91 -14.88
C LEU A 387 -8.14 -10.55 -16.24
N LYS A 388 -7.39 -11.65 -16.44
CA LYS A 388 -7.51 -12.45 -17.66
C LYS A 388 -8.76 -13.33 -17.58
N ILE A 389 -9.82 -12.96 -18.29
CA ILE A 389 -11.12 -13.63 -18.34
C ILE A 389 -11.37 -14.10 -19.78
N ALA A 390 -11.57 -15.40 -19.96
CA ALA A 390 -11.80 -16.02 -21.27
C ALA A 390 -10.73 -15.68 -22.34
N GLY A 391 -9.46 -15.50 -21.91
CA GLY A 391 -8.34 -15.21 -22.79
C GLY A 391 -7.98 -13.73 -22.92
N GLU A 392 -8.91 -12.83 -22.58
CA GLU A 392 -8.74 -11.39 -22.69
C GLU A 392 -8.62 -10.71 -21.32
N TYR A 393 -7.88 -9.61 -21.24
CA TYR A 393 -7.86 -8.78 -20.03
C TYR A 393 -9.10 -7.90 -20.00
N GLN A 394 -9.84 -7.98 -18.89
CA GLN A 394 -11.09 -7.25 -18.66
C GLN A 394 -11.14 -6.76 -17.21
N THR A 395 -11.82 -5.64 -16.93
CA THR A 395 -12.04 -5.14 -15.57
C THR A 395 -12.49 -6.26 -14.63
N SER A 396 -11.88 -6.32 -13.46
CA SER A 396 -12.25 -7.26 -12.40
C SER A 396 -13.71 -6.99 -12.01
N PRO A 397 -14.59 -8.01 -12.01
CA PRO A 397 -16.04 -7.82 -11.92
C PRO A 397 -16.54 -7.23 -10.60
N ASP A 398 -15.69 -7.17 -9.58
CA ASP A 398 -15.96 -6.58 -8.27
C ASP A 398 -15.66 -5.07 -8.19
N ILE A 399 -14.84 -4.53 -9.09
CA ILE A 399 -14.38 -3.14 -9.06
C ILE A 399 -15.56 -2.14 -9.08
N PRO A 400 -16.57 -2.27 -9.97
CA PRO A 400 -17.74 -1.37 -9.94
C PRO A 400 -18.50 -1.40 -8.60
N SER A 401 -18.65 -2.58 -7.98
CA SER A 401 -19.28 -2.71 -6.67
C SER A 401 -18.46 -2.06 -5.56
N LEU A 402 -17.12 -2.15 -5.63
CA LEU A 402 -16.22 -1.50 -4.69
C LEU A 402 -16.30 0.03 -4.80
N ILE A 403 -16.27 0.56 -6.03
CA ILE A 403 -16.37 2.00 -6.30
C ILE A 403 -17.72 2.54 -5.80
N ASN A 404 -18.82 1.82 -6.08
CA ASN A 404 -20.13 2.19 -5.53
C ASN A 404 -20.08 2.29 -3.99
N SER A 405 -19.53 1.27 -3.33
CA SER A 405 -19.37 1.28 -1.88
C SER A 405 -18.51 2.44 -1.37
N GLN A 406 -17.48 2.85 -2.11
CA GLN A 406 -16.63 4.00 -1.78
C GLN A 406 -17.37 5.33 -1.94
N ALA A 407 -18.12 5.49 -3.03
CA ALA A 407 -18.94 6.67 -3.28
C ALA A 407 -20.02 6.84 -2.21
N GLU A 408 -20.74 5.75 -1.87
CA GLU A 408 -21.71 5.76 -0.78
C GLU A 408 -21.06 6.10 0.57
N THR A 409 -19.86 5.55 0.84
CA THR A 409 -19.10 5.88 2.06
C THR A 409 -18.79 7.36 2.11
N ALA A 410 -18.27 7.94 1.02
CA ALA A 410 -17.94 9.37 0.96
C ALA A 410 -19.18 10.24 1.15
N ARG A 411 -20.28 9.92 0.47
CA ARG A 411 -21.56 10.65 0.60
C ARG A 411 -22.13 10.58 2.02
N GLU A 412 -22.18 9.39 2.63
CA GLU A 412 -22.69 9.22 4.00
C GLU A 412 -21.78 9.86 5.05
N ALA A 413 -20.48 9.89 4.78
CA ALA A 413 -19.52 10.54 5.64
C ALA A 413 -19.39 12.04 5.37
N ASP A 414 -20.01 12.62 4.34
CA ASP A 414 -19.76 14.03 3.93
C ASP A 414 -18.27 14.29 3.62
N CYS A 415 -17.64 13.38 2.89
CA CYS A 415 -16.27 13.50 2.37
C CYS A 415 -16.31 13.80 0.88
N GLY A 416 -15.30 14.52 0.39
CA GLY A 416 -15.08 14.61 -1.05
C GLY A 416 -14.82 13.24 -1.64
N PHE A 417 -15.27 13.01 -2.87
CA PHE A 417 -15.10 11.77 -3.60
C PHE A 417 -14.50 12.05 -4.98
N TRP A 418 -13.36 11.44 -5.28
CA TRP A 418 -12.77 11.45 -6.61
C TRP A 418 -12.85 10.04 -7.22
N ASN A 419 -13.70 9.90 -8.24
CA ASN A 419 -13.88 8.66 -8.99
C ASN A 419 -12.74 8.47 -9.99
N LEU A 420 -11.59 8.00 -9.49
CA LEU A 420 -10.41 7.74 -10.30
C LEU A 420 -10.69 6.70 -11.41
N PHE A 421 -11.51 5.70 -11.12
CA PHE A 421 -11.90 4.69 -12.12
C PHE A 421 -12.55 5.33 -13.35
N GLU A 422 -13.52 6.22 -13.14
CA GLU A 422 -14.16 6.94 -14.24
C GLU A 422 -13.21 7.89 -14.96
N VAL A 423 -12.37 8.61 -14.22
CA VAL A 423 -11.36 9.52 -14.79
C VAL A 423 -10.37 8.80 -15.70
N MET A 424 -10.06 7.53 -15.41
CA MET A 424 -9.23 6.70 -16.29
C MET A 424 -9.93 6.26 -17.58
N GLY A 425 -11.26 6.38 -17.65
CA GLY A 425 -12.09 5.89 -18.76
C GLY A 425 -13.04 4.76 -18.38
N GLY A 426 -13.09 4.35 -17.11
CA GLY A 426 -14.01 3.35 -16.59
C GLY A 426 -13.67 1.92 -17.00
N LEU A 427 -14.66 1.16 -17.47
CA LEU A 427 -14.48 -0.26 -17.78
C LEU A 427 -13.37 -0.49 -18.82
N ASN A 428 -12.46 -1.39 -18.48
CA ASN A 428 -11.28 -1.80 -19.23
C ASN A 428 -10.25 -0.69 -19.47
N SER A 429 -10.33 0.44 -18.74
CA SER A 429 -9.37 1.52 -18.89
C SER A 429 -7.95 1.08 -18.54
N MET A 430 -7.76 0.13 -17.63
CA MET A 430 -6.44 -0.39 -17.29
C MET A 430 -5.76 -1.08 -18.47
N VAL A 431 -6.53 -1.76 -19.33
CA VAL A 431 -5.99 -2.33 -20.59
C VAL A 431 -5.46 -1.22 -21.49
N THR A 432 -6.19 -0.09 -21.57
CA THR A 432 -5.74 1.09 -22.31
C THR A 432 -4.47 1.69 -21.70
N TYR A 433 -4.37 1.76 -20.37
CA TYR A 433 -3.19 2.27 -19.67
C TYR A 433 -1.95 1.39 -19.89
N VAL A 434 -2.12 0.06 -19.92
CA VAL A 434 -1.02 -0.87 -20.24
C VAL A 434 -0.58 -0.74 -21.70
N LYS A 435 -1.54 -0.54 -22.62
CA LYS A 435 -1.27 -0.42 -24.07
C LYS A 435 -0.89 1.00 -24.53
N HIS A 436 -0.97 2.00 -23.65
CA HIS A 436 -0.58 3.37 -23.96
C HIS A 436 0.89 3.42 -24.44
N SER A 437 1.25 4.43 -25.24
CA SER A 437 2.62 4.60 -25.75
C SER A 437 3.15 5.99 -25.40
N PRO A 438 4.11 6.12 -24.45
CA PRO A 438 4.70 5.03 -23.64
C PRO A 438 3.70 4.46 -22.62
N PRO A 439 3.84 3.21 -22.15
CA PRO A 439 2.89 2.62 -21.19
C PRO A 439 2.70 3.49 -19.96
N TRP A 440 1.49 3.50 -19.39
CA TRP A 440 1.17 4.16 -18.12
C TRP A 440 0.99 3.17 -16.96
N ALA A 441 0.76 1.89 -17.27
CA ALA A 441 0.66 0.83 -16.29
C ALA A 441 1.61 -0.34 -16.58
N SER A 442 1.88 -1.11 -15.53
CA SER A 442 2.67 -2.33 -15.56
C SER A 442 1.90 -3.47 -16.22
N PRO A 443 2.58 -4.48 -16.79
CA PRO A 443 1.93 -5.63 -17.45
C PRO A 443 1.20 -6.57 -16.48
N ASP A 444 1.12 -6.22 -15.20
CA ASP A 444 0.27 -6.88 -14.20
C ASP A 444 -1.19 -6.39 -14.23
N TYR A 445 -1.50 -5.40 -15.09
CA TYR A 445 -2.82 -4.81 -15.26
C TYR A 445 -3.44 -4.32 -13.93
N THR A 446 -2.58 -3.87 -13.02
CA THR A 446 -2.97 -3.36 -11.70
C THR A 446 -2.19 -2.10 -11.34
N HIS A 447 -0.85 -2.12 -11.44
CA HIS A 447 -0.04 -1.02 -10.92
C HIS A 447 0.31 0.00 -12.00
N PHE A 448 0.19 1.29 -11.68
CA PHE A 448 0.77 2.34 -12.52
C PHE A 448 2.30 2.22 -12.54
N ASN A 449 2.92 2.55 -13.68
CA ASN A 449 4.34 2.84 -13.70
C ASN A 449 4.56 4.33 -13.37
N ARG A 450 5.82 4.79 -13.39
CA ARG A 450 6.14 6.18 -13.03
C ARG A 450 5.38 7.20 -13.87
N THR A 451 5.38 7.04 -15.19
CA THR A 451 4.71 7.97 -16.12
C THR A 451 3.20 8.02 -15.89
N GLY A 452 2.56 6.86 -15.68
CA GLY A 452 1.13 6.82 -15.35
C GLY A 452 0.81 7.44 -14.00
N ALA A 453 1.65 7.19 -12.99
CA ALA A 453 1.48 7.79 -11.67
C ALA A 453 1.66 9.33 -11.70
N ASP A 454 2.62 9.84 -12.48
CA ASP A 454 2.80 11.27 -12.72
C ASP A 454 1.57 11.88 -13.44
N HIS A 455 0.99 11.16 -14.41
CA HIS A 455 -0.27 11.56 -15.06
C HIS A 455 -1.43 11.64 -14.05
N ILE A 456 -1.63 10.62 -13.22
CA ILE A 456 -2.68 10.62 -12.18
C ILE A 456 -2.43 11.71 -11.13
N GLY A 457 -1.18 11.94 -10.71
CA GLY A 457 -0.83 13.01 -9.77
C GLY A 457 -1.14 14.41 -10.32
N SER A 458 -0.92 14.62 -11.63
CA SER A 458 -1.27 15.86 -12.32
C SER A 458 -2.78 16.08 -12.40
N LEU A 459 -3.54 15.02 -12.70
CA LEU A 459 -5.01 15.07 -12.69
C LEU A 459 -5.54 15.38 -11.30
N LEU A 460 -5.01 14.73 -10.26
CA LEU A 460 -5.41 14.97 -8.89
C LEU A 460 -5.14 16.43 -8.46
N TYR A 461 -3.99 16.99 -8.86
CA TYR A 461 -3.69 18.39 -8.60
C TYR A 461 -4.74 19.32 -9.22
N LYS A 462 -5.10 19.10 -10.50
CA LYS A 462 -6.14 19.88 -11.20
C LYS A 462 -7.48 19.78 -10.49
N VAL A 463 -7.88 18.57 -10.13
CA VAL A 463 -9.12 18.23 -9.43
C VAL A 463 -9.19 18.93 -8.07
N ILE A 464 -8.12 18.88 -7.28
CA ILE A 464 -8.09 19.55 -5.96
C ILE A 464 -8.14 21.07 -6.11
N THR A 465 -7.42 21.63 -7.09
CA THR A 465 -7.28 23.08 -7.28
C THR A 465 -8.37 23.72 -8.13
N ASP A 466 -9.30 22.93 -8.67
CA ASP A 466 -10.35 23.38 -9.61
C ASP A 466 -9.79 24.04 -10.89
N LYS A 467 -8.59 23.62 -11.32
CA LYS A 467 -7.94 24.11 -12.55
C LYS A 467 -8.29 23.20 -13.72
N GLN A 468 -8.82 23.76 -14.80
CA GLN A 468 -9.11 23.04 -16.05
C GLN A 468 -7.84 22.54 -16.75
#